data_AF-A0A527HKW7-F1
#
_entry.id   AF-A0A527HKW7-F1
#
_cell.length_a   1.000
_cell.length_b   1.000
_cell.length_c   1.000
_cell.angle_alpha   90.00
_cell.angle_beta   90.00
_cell.angle_gamma   90.00
#
_symmetry.space_group_name_H-M   'P 1'
#
loop_
_entity.id
_entity.type
_entity.pdbx_description
1 polymer ?
#
loop_
_entity_poly.entity_id
_entity_poly.type
_entity_poly.pdbx_seq_one_letter_code
_entity_poly.pdbx_strand_id
1 'polypeptide(L)'
;MTAVAEQAPANRLRKNSLGVGAITFMVISAAAPLTAVAGGTPLGMLMGNGAGFAGTYLIVTILLLLFAVGYVAMSRHVGNAGAFYAYAARGLGSMAGGATALIAILSYNAMQIGVMGLLGAATSGLFAGWGINLP
;
A
#
# COMPACT_ATOMS: atom_id res chain seq x y z
N MET A 1 -13.64 35.19 -44.80
CA MET A 1 -13.34 33.80 -44.40
C MET A 1 -12.02 33.81 -43.64
N THR A 2 -12.05 34.11 -42.34
CA THR A 2 -10.88 34.02 -41.46
C THR A 2 -10.99 32.72 -40.69
N ALA A 3 -10.10 31.77 -40.99
CA ALA A 3 -9.97 30.53 -40.23
C ALA A 3 -9.58 30.88 -38.80
N VAL A 4 -10.45 30.55 -37.85
CA VAL A 4 -10.09 30.52 -36.42
C VAL A 4 -9.17 29.31 -36.26
N ALA A 5 -7.88 29.56 -36.04
CA ALA A 5 -6.96 28.52 -35.59
C ALA A 5 -7.45 28.03 -34.23
N GLU A 6 -7.95 26.80 -34.19
CA GLU A 6 -8.40 26.14 -32.97
C GLU A 6 -7.19 25.97 -32.03
N GLN A 7 -7.15 26.78 -30.97
CA GLN A 7 -6.12 26.72 -29.95
C GLN A 7 -6.21 25.36 -29.24
N ALA A 8 -5.16 24.55 -29.38
CA ALA A 8 -5.06 23.24 -28.75
C ALA A 8 -5.22 23.33 -27.23
N PRO A 9 -6.22 22.67 -26.62
CA PRO A 9 -6.28 22.57 -25.17
C PRO A 9 -5.64 21.26 -24.68
N ALA A 10 -5.08 21.39 -23.49
CA ALA A 10 -4.79 20.37 -22.50
C ALA A 10 -3.46 19.61 -22.62
N ASN A 11 -2.60 19.94 -21.65
CA ASN A 11 -1.59 19.11 -20.99
C ASN A 11 -2.02 17.62 -20.89
N ARG A 12 -1.78 16.85 -21.96
CA ARG A 12 -2.11 15.42 -22.04
C ARG A 12 -0.87 14.60 -21.71
N LEU A 13 -1.03 13.66 -20.79
CA LEU A 13 -0.01 12.66 -20.47
C LEU A 13 0.36 11.84 -21.73
N ARG A 14 1.61 11.33 -21.78
CA ARG A 14 2.07 10.49 -22.89
C ARG A 14 1.11 9.32 -23.11
N LYS A 15 0.91 8.93 -24.37
CA LYS A 15 0.15 7.72 -24.75
C LYS A 15 0.67 6.53 -23.92
N ASN A 16 -0.24 5.76 -23.31
CA ASN A 16 0.05 4.67 -22.36
C ASN A 16 0.56 5.08 -20.95
N SER A 17 0.26 6.30 -20.50
CA SER A 17 0.52 6.72 -19.12
C SER A 17 -0.74 6.60 -18.25
N LEU A 18 -0.59 6.13 -17.02
CA LEU A 18 -1.65 6.16 -16.01
C LEU A 18 -1.81 7.59 -15.48
N GLY A 19 -3.04 8.11 -15.55
CA GLY A 19 -3.39 9.38 -14.90
C GLY A 19 -3.51 9.24 -13.39
N VAL A 20 -3.56 10.37 -12.67
CA VAL A 20 -3.60 10.41 -11.20
C VAL A 20 -4.70 9.51 -10.63
N GLY A 21 -5.94 9.63 -11.14
CA GLY A 21 -7.05 8.80 -10.68
C GLY A 21 -6.81 7.29 -10.86
N ALA A 22 -6.25 6.88 -12.01
CA ALA A 22 -5.94 5.48 -12.27
C ALA A 22 -4.84 4.95 -11.32
N ILE A 23 -3.82 5.75 -11.02
CA ILE A 23 -2.79 5.42 -10.03
C ILE A 23 -3.41 5.33 -8.63
N THR A 24 -4.28 6.27 -8.24
CA THR A 24 -4.95 6.26 -6.95
C THR A 24 -5.79 5.00 -6.76
N PHE A 25 -6.62 4.62 -7.74
CA PHE A 25 -7.42 3.40 -7.67
C PHE A 25 -6.56 2.13 -7.67
N MET A 26 -5.48 2.11 -8.47
CA MET A 26 -4.52 1.00 -8.47
C MET A 26 -3.91 0.79 -7.08
N VAL A 27 -3.47 1.87 -6.42
CA VAL A 27 -2.87 1.81 -5.08
C VAL A 27 -3.89 1.43 -4.02
N ILE A 28 -5.10 2.00 -4.04
CA ILE A 28 -6.16 1.65 -3.09
C ILE A 28 -6.54 0.17 -3.22
N SER A 29 -6.62 -0.34 -4.46
CA SER A 29 -6.88 -1.76 -4.71
C SER A 29 -5.76 -2.65 -4.15
N ALA A 30 -4.50 -2.29 -4.43
CA ALA A 30 -3.33 -3.04 -3.96
C ALA A 30 -3.16 -3.03 -2.44
N ALA A 31 -3.63 -1.98 -1.74
CA ALA A 31 -3.58 -1.89 -0.29
C ALA A 31 -4.53 -2.85 0.44
N ALA A 32 -5.41 -3.56 -0.30
CA ALA A 32 -6.38 -4.52 0.24
C ALA A 32 -7.14 -4.00 1.48
N PRO A 33 -7.83 -2.84 1.39
CA PRO A 33 -8.45 -2.18 2.54
C PRO A 33 -9.50 -3.06 3.23
N LEU A 34 -10.21 -3.89 2.45
CA LEU A 34 -11.19 -4.83 3.00
C LEU A 34 -10.51 -5.87 3.90
N THR A 35 -9.34 -6.39 3.53
CA THR A 35 -8.58 -7.35 4.35
C THR A 35 -8.16 -6.75 5.68
N ALA A 36 -7.70 -5.49 5.68
CA ALA A 36 -7.33 -4.79 6.90
C ALA A 36 -8.53 -4.61 7.83
N VAL A 37 -9.69 -4.20 7.29
CA VAL A 37 -10.89 -3.90 8.09
C VAL A 37 -11.64 -5.17 8.54
N ALA A 38 -11.76 -6.17 7.68
CA ALA A 38 -12.49 -7.40 8.00
C ALA A 38 -11.65 -8.39 8.82
N GLY A 39 -10.32 -8.38 8.66
CA GLY A 39 -9.42 -9.30 9.34
C GLY A 39 -8.70 -8.69 10.53
N GLY A 40 -7.91 -7.64 10.28
CA GLY A 40 -7.03 -7.04 11.29
C GLY A 40 -7.79 -6.30 12.39
N THR A 41 -8.82 -5.52 12.01
CA THR A 41 -9.57 -4.68 12.95
C THR A 41 -10.31 -5.46 14.03
N PRO A 42 -11.10 -6.53 13.73
CA PRO A 42 -11.82 -7.25 14.77
C PRO A 42 -10.87 -7.96 15.73
N LEU A 43 -9.78 -8.54 15.22
CA LEU A 43 -8.74 -9.15 16.05
C LEU A 43 -8.08 -8.11 16.98
N GLY A 44 -7.76 -6.93 16.46
CA GLY A 44 -7.22 -5.83 17.25
C GLY A 44 -8.22 -5.26 18.26
N MET A 45 -9.52 -5.28 17.98
CA MET A 45 -10.57 -4.89 18.93
C MET A 45 -10.79 -5.96 20.02
N LEU A 46 -10.71 -7.24 19.67
CA LEU A 46 -10.90 -8.36 20.61
C LEU A 46 -9.69 -8.58 21.53
N MET A 47 -8.47 -8.46 21.00
CA MET A 47 -7.23 -8.80 21.71
C MET A 47 -6.32 -7.60 21.99
N GLY A 48 -6.67 -6.40 21.52
CA GLY A 48 -5.84 -5.21 21.67
C GLY A 48 -6.19 -4.36 22.90
N ASN A 49 -5.57 -3.19 22.96
CA ASN A 49 -5.46 -2.37 24.17
C ASN A 49 -6.69 -1.45 24.38
N GLY A 50 -7.89 -1.90 23.98
CA GLY A 50 -9.12 -1.09 24.01
C GLY A 50 -8.98 0.20 23.18
N ALA A 51 -9.25 1.36 23.80
CA ALA A 51 -9.18 2.67 23.13
C ALA A 51 -7.81 2.97 22.48
N GLY A 52 -6.72 2.36 22.97
CA GLY A 52 -5.40 2.48 22.36
C GLY A 52 -5.34 1.97 20.92
N PHE A 53 -6.20 1.02 20.55
CA PHE A 53 -6.30 0.49 19.19
C PHE A 53 -6.84 1.52 18.18
N ALA A 54 -7.74 2.43 18.59
CA ALA A 54 -8.14 3.53 17.72
C ALA A 54 -6.99 4.54 17.53
N GLY A 55 -6.21 4.76 18.60
CA GLY A 55 -5.03 5.62 18.57
C GLY A 55 -3.94 5.14 17.60
N THR A 56 -3.76 3.82 17.43
CA THR A 56 -2.77 3.29 16.49
C THR A 56 -3.12 3.63 15.04
N TYR A 57 -4.39 3.68 14.65
CA TYR A 57 -4.78 4.16 13.31
C TYR A 57 -4.33 5.60 13.09
N LEU A 58 -4.56 6.50 14.05
CA LEU A 58 -4.12 7.90 13.94
C LEU A 58 -2.60 8.00 13.80
N ILE A 59 -1.86 7.28 14.65
CA ILE A 59 -0.38 7.29 14.61
C ILE A 59 0.12 6.77 13.26
N VAL A 60 -0.40 5.63 12.79
CA VAL A 60 -0.01 5.04 11.50
C VAL A 60 -0.37 5.97 10.34
N THR A 61 -1.55 6.60 10.35
CA THR A 61 -1.92 7.58 9.34
C THR A 61 -0.95 8.75 9.30
N ILE A 62 -0.57 9.31 10.45
CA ILE A 62 0.40 10.41 10.52
C ILE A 62 1.76 9.97 9.95
N LEU A 63 2.25 8.79 10.34
CA LEU A 63 3.51 8.24 9.82
C LEU A 63 3.46 8.05 8.30
N LEU A 64 2.35 7.53 7.77
CA LEU A 64 2.17 7.34 6.33
C LEU A 64 2.05 8.67 5.57
N LEU A 65 1.45 9.71 6.15
CA LEU A 65 1.40 11.04 5.56
C LEU A 65 2.79 11.67 5.48
N LEU A 66 3.57 11.61 6.56
CA LEU A 66 4.95 12.10 6.57
C LEU A 66 5.80 11.37 5.53
N PHE A 67 5.65 10.04 5.48
CA PHE A 67 6.30 9.21 4.49
C PHE A 67 5.88 9.56 3.05
N ALA A 68 4.59 9.78 2.80
CA ALA A 68 4.09 10.14 1.49
C ALA A 68 4.69 11.47 0.99
N VAL A 69 4.81 12.47 1.86
CA VAL A 69 5.47 13.75 1.52
C VAL A 69 6.92 13.52 1.11
N GLY A 70 7.68 12.77 1.91
CA GLY A 70 9.07 12.43 1.59
C GLY A 70 9.21 11.62 0.30
N TYR A 71 8.35 10.62 0.12
CA TYR A 71 8.30 9.78 -1.07
C TYR A 71 8.06 10.61 -2.33
N VAL A 72 7.03 11.47 -2.35
CA VAL A 72 6.71 12.32 -3.50
C VAL A 72 7.86 13.29 -3.81
N ALA A 73 8.52 13.86 -2.79
CA ALA A 73 9.68 14.72 -2.99
C ALA A 73 10.85 13.97 -3.66
N MET A 74 11.13 12.73 -3.25
CA MET A 74 12.18 11.89 -3.85
C MET A 74 11.81 11.40 -5.24
N SER A 75 10.55 11.02 -5.49
CA SER A 75 10.08 10.52 -6.79
C SER A 75 10.25 11.52 -7.93
N ARG A 76 10.29 12.83 -7.63
CA ARG A 76 10.58 13.88 -8.61
C ARG A 76 12.02 13.81 -9.16
N HIS A 77 12.94 13.22 -8.41
CA HIS A 77 14.37 13.16 -8.73
C HIS A 77 14.82 11.76 -9.20
N VAL A 78 14.06 10.72 -8.85
CA VAL A 78 14.44 9.32 -9.10
C VAL A 78 13.28 8.59 -9.80
N GLY A 79 13.35 8.49 -11.13
CA GLY A 79 12.34 7.84 -11.97
C GLY A 79 12.53 6.34 -12.18
N ASN A 80 13.25 5.64 -11.31
CA ASN A 80 13.56 4.21 -11.49
C ASN A 80 12.53 3.30 -10.78
N ALA A 81 12.21 2.15 -11.39
CA ALA A 81 11.11 1.26 -10.98
C ALA A 81 11.31 0.57 -9.61
N GLY A 82 12.53 0.54 -9.06
CA GLY A 82 12.85 -0.11 -7.77
C GLY A 82 12.56 0.73 -6.51
N ALA A 83 11.71 1.76 -6.62
CA ALA A 83 11.34 2.79 -5.64
C ALA A 83 12.19 2.82 -4.35
N PHE A 84 11.89 2.00 -3.34
CA PHE A 84 12.56 2.07 -2.03
C PHE A 84 14.05 1.73 -2.03
N TYR A 85 14.45 0.64 -2.70
CA TYR A 85 15.87 0.31 -2.85
C TYR A 85 16.59 1.44 -3.58
N ALA A 86 16.01 1.94 -4.66
CA ALA A 86 16.61 3.00 -5.46
C ALA A 86 16.76 4.31 -4.67
N TYR A 87 15.78 4.64 -3.81
CA TYR A 87 15.81 5.83 -2.97
C TYR A 87 16.83 5.70 -1.83
N ALA A 88 16.85 4.57 -1.13
CA ALA A 88 17.81 4.31 -0.07
C ALA A 88 19.25 4.21 -0.59
N ALA A 89 19.46 3.53 -1.73
CA ALA A 89 20.77 3.40 -2.35
C ALA A 89 21.33 4.75 -2.83
N ARG A 90 20.48 5.63 -3.41
CA ARG A 90 20.91 6.97 -3.84
C ARG A 90 21.08 7.96 -2.69
N GLY A 91 20.26 7.87 -1.64
CA GLY A 91 20.31 8.81 -0.52
C GLY A 91 21.33 8.46 0.56
N LEU A 92 21.50 7.18 0.86
CA LEU A 92 22.26 6.68 2.02
C LEU A 92 23.38 5.69 1.63
N GLY A 93 23.50 5.33 0.36
CA GLY A 93 24.53 4.42 -0.16
C GLY A 93 24.05 2.98 -0.34
N SER A 94 24.84 2.17 -1.04
CA SER A 94 24.48 0.82 -1.49
C SER A 94 24.14 -0.15 -0.35
N MET A 95 24.82 -0.03 0.80
CA MET A 95 24.57 -0.89 1.96
C MET A 95 23.19 -0.65 2.58
N ALA A 96 22.79 0.62 2.73
CA ALA A 96 21.45 0.98 3.17
C ALA A 96 20.39 0.55 2.16
N GLY A 97 20.69 0.69 0.85
CA GLY A 97 19.87 0.11 -0.22
C GLY A 97 19.63 -1.39 -0.01
N GLY A 98 20.70 -2.18 0.11
CA GLY A 98 20.61 -3.62 0.35
C GLY A 98 19.79 -3.99 1.59
N ALA A 99 19.99 -3.27 2.70
CA ALA A 99 19.21 -3.47 3.93
C ALA A 99 17.71 -3.23 3.71
N THR A 100 17.34 -2.13 3.03
CA THR A 100 15.92 -1.85 2.74
C THR A 100 15.27 -2.91 1.84
N ALA A 101 16.02 -3.45 0.88
CA ALA A 101 15.53 -4.53 0.02
C ALA A 101 15.27 -5.82 0.82
N LEU A 102 16.19 -6.21 1.71
CA LEU A 102 16.02 -7.38 2.56
C LEU A 102 14.84 -7.22 3.54
N ILE A 103 14.72 -6.04 4.16
CA ILE A 103 13.59 -5.72 5.04
C ILE A 103 12.27 -5.79 4.27
N ALA A 104 12.23 -5.27 3.04
CA ALA A 104 11.04 -5.35 2.20
C ALA A 104 10.68 -6.82 1.90
N ILE A 105 11.62 -7.63 1.43
CA ILE A 105 11.39 -9.05 1.15
C ILE A 105 10.87 -9.78 2.40
N LEU A 106 11.52 -9.59 3.55
CA LEU A 106 11.10 -10.21 4.80
C LEU A 106 9.69 -9.80 5.20
N SER A 107 9.40 -8.49 5.16
CA SER A 107 8.10 -7.93 5.53
C SER A 107 6.99 -8.44 4.62
N TYR A 108 7.23 -8.50 3.30
CA TYR A 108 6.26 -9.02 2.34
C TYR A 108 6.00 -10.52 2.52
N ASN A 109 7.02 -11.33 2.84
CA ASN A 109 6.83 -12.75 3.13
C ASN A 109 6.03 -12.95 4.42
N ALA A 110 6.38 -12.22 5.49
CA ALA A 110 5.63 -12.26 6.75
C ALA A 110 4.16 -11.84 6.55
N MET A 111 3.92 -10.80 5.74
CA MET A 111 2.57 -10.37 5.37
C MET A 111 1.80 -11.47 4.64
N GLN A 112 2.41 -12.15 3.65
CA GLN A 112 1.76 -13.24 2.93
C GLN A 112 1.38 -14.39 3.86
N ILE A 113 2.27 -14.80 4.77
CA ILE A 113 1.97 -15.84 5.76
C ILE A 113 0.78 -15.44 6.63
N GLY A 114 0.75 -14.19 7.13
CA GLY A 114 -0.35 -13.67 7.93
C GLY A 114 -1.69 -13.65 7.18
N VAL A 115 -1.69 -13.21 5.91
CA VAL A 115 -2.89 -13.17 5.07
C VAL A 115 -3.42 -14.58 4.78
N MET A 116 -2.54 -15.54 4.50
CA MET A 116 -2.93 -16.94 4.28
C MET A 116 -3.48 -17.58 5.56
N GLY A 117 -2.88 -17.29 6.72
CA GLY A 117 -3.40 -17.73 8.02
C GLY A 117 -4.79 -17.15 8.33
N LEU A 118 -4.98 -15.86 8.08
CA LEU A 118 -6.28 -15.19 8.22
C LEU A 118 -7.34 -15.81 7.30
N LEU A 119 -6.98 -16.11 6.04
CA LEU A 119 -7.87 -16.78 5.10
C LEU A 119 -8.29 -18.16 5.62
N GLY A 120 -7.36 -18.93 6.17
CA GLY A 120 -7.63 -20.22 6.80
C GLY A 120 -8.64 -20.11 7.95
N ALA A 121 -8.40 -19.18 8.88
CA ALA A 121 -9.31 -18.93 10.01
C ALA A 121 -10.71 -18.47 9.55
N ALA A 122 -10.78 -17.56 8.58
CA ALA A 122 -12.05 -17.09 8.02
C ALA A 122 -12.81 -18.23 7.31
N THR A 123 -12.10 -19.10 6.60
CA THR A 123 -12.68 -20.27 5.92
C THR A 123 -13.20 -21.27 6.95
N SER A 124 -12.41 -21.64 7.95
CA SER A 124 -12.87 -22.54 9.02
C SER A 124 -14.12 -21.99 9.73
N GLY A 125 -14.15 -20.69 10.05
CA GLY A 125 -15.32 -20.03 10.62
C GLY A 125 -16.57 -20.08 9.74
N LEU A 126 -16.42 -19.91 8.42
CA LEU A 126 -17.52 -20.03 7.46
C LEU A 126 -18.09 -21.45 7.42
N PHE A 127 -17.23 -22.46 7.34
CA PHE A 127 -17.63 -23.87 7.29
C PHE A 127 -18.21 -24.37 8.61
N ALA A 128 -17.72 -23.86 9.75
CA ALA A 128 -18.30 -24.13 11.06
C ALA A 128 -19.75 -23.62 11.15
N GLY A 129 -20.05 -22.48 10.51
CA GLY A 129 -21.43 -21.99 10.35
C GLY A 129 -22.34 -22.92 9.55
N TRP A 130 -21.77 -23.81 8.73
CA TRP A 130 -22.46 -24.88 8.00
C TRP A 130 -22.34 -26.26 8.68
N GLY A 131 -21.78 -26.34 9.89
CA GLY A 131 -21.61 -27.57 10.66
C GLY A 131 -20.40 -28.43 10.25
N ILE A 132 -19.53 -27.93 9.37
CA ILE A 132 -18.32 -28.63 8.92
C ILE A 132 -17.11 -28.04 9.67
N ASN A 133 -16.50 -28.82 10.55
CA ASN A 133 -15.29 -28.40 11.27
C ASN A 133 -14.06 -28.72 10.42
N LEU A 134 -13.45 -27.68 9.85
CA LEU A 134 -12.16 -27.76 9.18
C LEU A 134 -11.03 -27.51 10.20
N PRO A 135 -9.89 -28.22 10.09
CA PRO A 135 -8.74 -28.05 10.98
C PRO A 135 -8.12 -26.66 10.89
#